data_AF-A0A7J3MZT2-F1
#
_entry.id   AF-A0A7J3MZT2-F1
#
_cell.length_a   1.000
_cell.length_b   1.000
_cell.length_c   1.000
_cell.angle_alpha   90.00
_cell.angle_beta   90.00
_cell.angle_gamma   90.00
#
_symmetry.space_group_name_H-M   'P 1'
#
loop_
_entity.id
_entity.type
_entity.pdbx_description
1 polymer ?
#
loop_
_entity_poly.entity_id
_entity_poly.type
_entity_poly.pdbx_seq_one_letter_code
_entity_poly.pdbx_strand_id
1 'polypeptide(L)'
;MQKSVVELMKSLVKVCELKNIADAVVSGGGPDIVKGVDCRYRKWTVFKLITHMLYVPLYTSIISKYFSEFYYVDLFSGSGLGYVSEEDLEDVVKNVDSVGLLRIAGSPLIPLSIVRKPFSGLYLNDLDPHKTNLLRKRIEAIARLTNSQKKSNCFPFPVNQNNIKIYNHDANIIVNKIMKDVEAKHETLMKKKGRGCHLYFFIDPSGLEFKRKSLERILRSSVRSDIVTLFNSYGAAMQVYNHIKYGYRDDVVRECLGDRYIDYVNSYARGKGKSMKDLNVRELSECLLNYYINIFNTYNYEVVTIRLSLIEPTIAKSKEQEREFDILLATKKTKRGNPYINAFIYIKNLVEKVAKDIGYSKVINAFIEYIATGRLPGLLGYIINNPNEFFNKYSTYKRYGLV
;
A
#
# COMPACT_ATOMS: atom_id res chain seq x y z
N MET A 1 -9.06 20.09 17.92
CA MET A 1 -8.86 20.08 16.45
C MET A 1 -7.45 20.54 16.05
N GLN A 2 -6.91 21.66 16.55
CA GLN A 2 -5.54 22.15 16.26
C GLN A 2 -4.40 21.17 16.56
N LYS A 3 -4.43 20.43 17.69
CA LYS A 3 -3.40 19.40 18.01
C LYS A 3 -3.28 18.31 16.93
N SER A 4 -4.38 17.95 16.25
CA SER A 4 -4.38 16.89 15.23
C SER A 4 -3.69 17.29 13.93
N VAL A 5 -3.71 18.59 13.58
CA VAL A 5 -3.09 19.10 12.34
C VAL A 5 -1.58 19.26 12.52
N VAL A 6 -1.12 19.67 13.70
CA VAL A 6 0.33 19.69 14.01
C VAL A 6 0.91 18.27 14.05
N GLU A 7 0.18 17.30 14.59
CA GLU A 7 0.57 15.89 14.52
C GLU A 7 0.54 15.35 13.08
N LEU A 8 -0.44 15.77 12.28
CA LEU A 8 -0.50 15.47 10.84
C LEU A 8 0.72 16.05 10.10
N MET A 9 1.09 17.29 10.37
CA MET A 9 2.23 17.94 9.74
C MET A 9 3.56 17.28 10.13
N LYS A 10 3.71 16.86 11.40
CA LYS A 10 4.82 16.00 11.84
C LYS A 10 4.82 14.65 11.12
N SER A 11 3.67 14.13 10.70
CA SER A 11 3.55 12.91 9.89
C SER A 11 3.83 13.13 8.40
N LEU A 12 3.64 14.36 7.88
CA LEU A 12 4.02 14.72 6.51
C LEU A 12 5.52 14.97 6.37
N VAL A 13 6.20 15.52 7.39
CA VAL A 13 7.68 15.57 7.46
C VAL A 13 8.30 14.18 7.27
N LYS A 14 7.56 13.12 7.60
CA LYS A 14 7.97 11.74 7.38
C LYS A 14 7.94 11.29 5.93
N VAL A 15 7.30 12.01 5.02
CA VAL A 15 7.19 11.55 3.61
C VAL A 15 8.55 11.54 2.91
N CYS A 16 9.45 12.46 3.25
CA CYS A 16 10.86 12.39 2.84
C CYS A 16 11.60 11.18 3.42
N GLU A 17 11.06 10.52 4.45
CA GLU A 17 11.69 9.33 5.04
C GLU A 17 11.82 8.20 4.02
N LEU A 18 10.94 8.07 3.01
CA LEU A 18 11.12 7.04 1.98
C LEU A 18 12.44 7.18 1.22
N LYS A 19 12.82 8.41 0.87
CA LYS A 19 14.13 8.72 0.27
C LYS A 19 15.25 8.53 1.30
N ASN A 20 15.07 9.08 2.51
CA ASN A 20 16.11 9.00 3.55
C ASN A 20 16.41 7.56 3.99
N ILE A 21 15.42 6.67 4.02
CA ILE A 21 15.58 5.25 4.27
C ILE A 21 16.43 4.63 3.16
N ALA A 22 16.11 4.92 1.89
CA ALA A 22 16.88 4.41 0.76
C ALA A 22 18.33 4.88 0.82
N ASP A 23 18.55 6.18 1.04
CA ASP A 23 19.88 6.78 1.15
C ASP A 23 20.65 6.23 2.35
N ALA A 24 19.99 5.99 3.48
CA ALA A 24 20.60 5.36 4.65
C ALA A 24 21.06 3.93 4.34
N VAL A 25 20.26 3.12 3.65
CA VAL A 25 20.64 1.76 3.24
C VAL A 25 21.92 1.78 2.40
N VAL A 26 21.97 2.63 1.37
CA VAL A 26 23.13 2.73 0.47
C VAL A 26 24.36 3.24 1.22
N SER A 27 24.20 4.29 2.03
CA SER A 27 25.27 4.85 2.85
C SER A 27 25.80 3.87 3.91
N GLY A 28 25.01 2.88 4.30
CA GLY A 28 25.40 1.76 5.16
C GLY A 28 26.12 0.61 4.46
N GLY A 29 26.51 0.79 3.20
CA GLY A 29 27.14 -0.25 2.39
C GLY A 29 26.14 -1.29 1.86
N GLY A 30 24.85 -0.93 1.79
CA GLY A 30 23.86 -1.70 1.04
C GLY A 30 24.01 -1.45 -0.46
N PRO A 31 23.63 -2.41 -1.31
CA PRO A 31 23.60 -2.19 -2.77
C PRO A 31 22.69 -1.01 -3.14
N ASP A 32 23.20 -0.13 -4.00
CA ASP A 32 22.41 0.93 -4.67
C ASP A 32 21.41 0.31 -5.68
N ILE A 33 20.75 1.14 -6.48
CA ILE A 33 19.79 0.76 -7.50
C ILE A 33 20.47 -0.04 -8.62
N VAL A 34 19.94 -1.23 -8.87
CA VAL A 34 20.31 -2.14 -9.96
C VAL A 34 19.18 -2.14 -10.98
N LYS A 35 19.35 -1.38 -12.07
CA LYS A 35 18.38 -1.31 -13.17
C LYS A 35 18.10 -2.71 -13.73
N GLY A 36 16.83 -3.01 -13.98
CA GLY A 36 16.39 -4.34 -14.43
C GLY A 36 16.07 -5.32 -13.29
N VAL A 37 16.53 -5.06 -12.07
CA VAL A 37 16.15 -5.83 -10.87
C VAL A 37 15.26 -4.99 -9.95
N ASP A 38 15.70 -3.78 -9.63
CA ASP A 38 14.89 -2.81 -8.88
C ASP A 38 13.74 -2.27 -9.74
N CYS A 39 12.57 -2.14 -9.14
CA CYS A 39 11.38 -1.68 -9.85
C CYS A 39 11.42 -0.17 -10.09
N ARG A 40 11.10 0.27 -11.33
CA ARG A 40 10.70 1.65 -11.59
C ARG A 40 9.34 1.90 -10.94
N TYR A 41 9.29 2.82 -10.01
CA TYR A 41 8.09 3.22 -9.29
C TYR A 41 7.32 4.26 -10.08
N ARG A 42 6.08 3.91 -10.43
CA ARG A 42 5.13 4.86 -11.02
C ARG A 42 4.46 5.67 -9.93
N LYS A 43 3.71 6.70 -10.33
CA LYS A 43 2.93 7.58 -9.44
C LYS A 43 2.10 6.80 -8.41
N TRP A 44 1.36 5.80 -8.85
CA TRP A 44 0.55 4.97 -7.96
C TRP A 44 1.40 4.16 -6.94
N THR A 45 2.59 3.72 -7.34
CA THR A 45 3.51 3.00 -6.46
C THR A 45 4.02 3.90 -5.34
N VAL A 46 4.35 5.15 -5.64
CA VAL A 46 4.76 6.12 -4.61
C VAL A 46 3.62 6.37 -3.63
N PHE A 47 2.40 6.57 -4.14
CA PHE A 47 1.23 6.81 -3.29
C PHE A 47 0.91 5.64 -2.35
N LYS A 48 0.95 4.39 -2.82
CA LYS A 48 0.73 3.23 -1.94
C LYS A 48 1.79 3.13 -0.84
N LEU A 49 3.05 3.43 -1.16
CA LEU A 49 4.15 3.41 -0.17
C LEU A 49 3.97 4.51 0.88
N ILE A 50 3.52 5.71 0.49
CA ILE A 50 3.16 6.78 1.44
C ILE A 50 2.01 6.33 2.34
N THR A 51 0.95 5.75 1.76
CA THR A 51 -0.20 5.25 2.54
C THR A 51 0.25 4.21 3.56
N HIS A 52 1.10 3.27 3.13
CA HIS A 52 1.68 2.25 3.99
C HIS A 52 2.53 2.87 5.11
N MET A 53 3.41 3.80 4.76
CA MET A 53 4.28 4.52 5.69
C MET A 53 3.50 5.30 6.76
N LEU A 54 2.38 5.92 6.40
CA LEU A 54 1.53 6.63 7.36
C LEU A 54 0.79 5.65 8.30
N TYR A 55 0.44 4.46 7.81
CA TYR A 55 -0.31 3.47 8.57
C TYR A 55 0.55 2.69 9.59
N VAL A 56 1.78 2.30 9.24
CA VAL A 56 2.64 1.43 10.07
C VAL A 56 2.94 1.97 11.48
N PRO A 57 3.29 3.25 11.69
CA PRO A 57 3.51 3.80 13.02
C PRO A 57 2.26 3.71 13.90
N LEU A 58 1.10 3.99 13.32
CA LEU A 58 -0.18 3.93 14.02
C LEU A 58 -0.47 2.48 14.42
N TYR A 59 -0.39 1.56 13.46
CA TYR A 59 -0.58 0.14 13.69
C TYR A 59 0.29 -0.37 14.84
N THR A 60 1.61 -0.14 14.78
CA THR A 60 2.55 -0.62 15.81
C THR A 60 2.32 0.02 17.18
N SER A 61 1.88 1.28 17.23
CA SER A 61 1.59 1.99 18.49
C SER A 61 0.40 1.40 19.25
N ILE A 62 -0.58 0.88 18.52
CA ILE A 62 -1.81 0.32 19.10
C ILE A 62 -1.62 -1.18 19.32
N ILE A 63 -1.22 -1.93 18.30
CA ILE A 63 -1.23 -3.41 18.35
C ILE A 63 -0.34 -3.98 19.45
N SER A 64 0.79 -3.31 19.70
CA SER A 64 1.77 -3.72 20.70
C SER A 64 1.31 -3.58 22.16
N LYS A 65 0.10 -3.05 22.39
CA LYS A 65 -0.56 -3.02 23.71
C LYS A 65 -1.43 -4.25 23.93
N TYR A 66 -1.94 -4.85 22.85
CA TYR A 66 -2.97 -5.89 22.92
C TYR A 66 -2.45 -7.29 22.64
N PHE A 67 -1.34 -7.43 21.90
CA PHE A 67 -0.78 -8.73 21.51
C PHE A 67 0.60 -8.95 22.10
N SER A 68 0.93 -10.21 22.38
CA SER A 68 2.25 -10.59 22.89
C SER A 68 3.32 -10.42 21.83
N GLU A 69 2.98 -10.78 20.60
CA GLU A 69 3.85 -10.69 19.43
C GLU A 69 3.04 -10.21 18.23
N PHE A 70 3.67 -9.51 17.31
CA PHE A 70 3.03 -9.09 16.07
C PHE A 70 4.04 -9.10 14.92
N TYR A 71 3.57 -9.54 13.77
CA TYR A 71 4.41 -9.85 12.62
C TYR A 71 3.98 -9.04 11.40
N TYR A 72 4.95 -8.65 10.59
CA TYR A 72 4.73 -8.06 9.28
C TYR A 72 4.92 -9.13 8.21
N VAL A 73 4.02 -9.16 7.23
CA VAL A 73 4.07 -10.11 6.11
C VAL A 73 3.94 -9.34 4.80
N ASP A 74 4.93 -9.48 3.93
CA ASP A 74 4.95 -8.92 2.59
C ASP A 74 5.19 -10.04 1.58
N LEU A 75 4.14 -10.39 0.84
CA LEU A 75 4.17 -11.52 -0.09
C LEU A 75 4.79 -11.16 -1.45
N PHE A 76 5.00 -9.87 -1.70
CA PHE A 76 5.49 -9.28 -2.95
C PHE A 76 6.52 -8.19 -2.63
N SER A 77 7.54 -8.55 -1.83
CA SER A 77 8.44 -7.59 -1.18
C SER A 77 9.38 -6.86 -2.14
N GLY A 78 9.57 -7.36 -3.35
CA GLY A 78 10.58 -6.84 -4.27
C GLY A 78 11.99 -6.92 -3.68
N SER A 79 12.84 -6.02 -4.16
CA SER A 79 14.24 -5.88 -3.75
C SER A 79 14.42 -4.92 -2.56
N GLY A 80 13.35 -4.30 -2.08
CA GLY A 80 13.35 -3.34 -0.97
C GLY A 80 13.68 -1.90 -1.34
N LEU A 81 14.28 -1.63 -2.49
CA LEU A 81 14.37 -0.29 -3.07
C LEU A 81 13.72 -0.28 -4.44
N GLY A 82 13.28 0.90 -4.85
CA GLY A 82 12.93 1.19 -6.24
C GLY A 82 13.29 2.62 -6.56
N TYR A 83 12.90 3.07 -7.74
CA TYR A 83 13.28 4.40 -8.21
C TYR A 83 12.21 5.07 -9.05
N VAL A 84 12.14 6.40 -8.97
CA VAL A 84 11.43 7.21 -9.97
C VAL A 84 12.46 7.64 -11.01
N SER A 85 12.16 7.43 -12.29
CA SER A 85 13.10 7.79 -13.36
C SER A 85 13.23 9.31 -13.50
N GLU A 86 14.32 9.76 -14.11
CA GLU A 86 14.52 11.18 -14.45
C GLU A 86 13.38 11.70 -15.31
N GLU A 87 12.95 10.93 -16.32
CA GLU A 87 11.79 11.25 -17.17
C GLU A 87 10.51 11.53 -16.34
N ASP A 88 10.23 10.70 -15.33
CA ASP A 88 9.05 10.84 -14.49
C ASP A 88 9.20 12.04 -13.50
N LEU A 89 10.44 12.47 -13.24
CA LEU A 89 10.77 13.59 -12.35
C LEU A 89 10.81 14.93 -13.08
N GLU A 90 11.27 15.00 -14.32
CA GLU A 90 11.31 16.23 -15.13
C GLU A 90 9.90 16.85 -15.28
N ASP A 91 8.89 16.00 -15.46
CA ASP A 91 7.49 16.41 -15.51
C ASP A 91 6.97 16.99 -14.18
N VAL A 92 7.63 16.64 -13.07
CA VAL A 92 7.20 16.95 -11.70
C VAL A 92 8.01 18.09 -11.10
N VAL A 93 9.31 18.15 -11.35
CA VAL A 93 10.28 19.01 -10.69
C VAL A 93 10.90 19.96 -11.73
N LYS A 94 10.10 20.94 -12.19
CA LYS A 94 10.47 21.85 -13.28
C LYS A 94 11.60 22.84 -12.95
N ASN A 95 12.06 22.90 -11.70
CA ASN A 95 12.93 23.97 -11.18
C ASN A 95 14.11 23.45 -10.34
N VAL A 96 14.57 22.23 -10.58
CA VAL A 96 15.76 21.69 -9.88
C VAL A 96 16.77 21.25 -10.92
N ASP A 97 17.96 21.85 -10.87
CA ASP A 97 19.11 21.46 -11.68
C ASP A 97 19.39 19.96 -11.47
N SER A 98 19.03 19.15 -12.47
CA SER A 98 19.14 17.68 -12.52
C SER A 98 18.86 16.95 -11.19
N VAL A 99 17.62 16.49 -10.98
CA VAL A 99 17.25 15.71 -9.77
C VAL A 99 17.94 14.34 -9.74
N GLY A 100 18.43 13.85 -10.88
CA GLY A 100 18.95 12.50 -11.04
C GLY A 100 17.90 11.44 -10.72
N LEU A 101 18.31 10.18 -10.67
CA LEU A 101 17.45 9.07 -10.27
C LEU A 101 17.07 9.18 -8.78
N LEU A 102 15.76 9.30 -8.50
CA LEU A 102 15.25 9.33 -7.12
C LEU A 102 15.08 7.91 -6.58
N ARG A 103 15.90 7.53 -5.60
CA ARG A 103 15.77 6.27 -4.87
C ARG A 103 14.65 6.36 -3.83
N ILE A 104 13.85 5.31 -3.72
CA ILE A 104 12.71 5.24 -2.78
C ILE A 104 12.71 3.87 -2.10
N ALA A 105 12.56 3.86 -0.77
CA ALA A 105 12.38 2.64 0.00
C ALA A 105 11.04 1.96 -0.34
N GLY A 106 11.09 0.66 -0.62
CA GLY A 106 9.92 -0.19 -0.82
C GLY A 106 9.26 -0.64 0.48
N SER A 107 8.13 -1.33 0.35
CA SER A 107 7.32 -1.85 1.45
C SER A 107 8.08 -2.69 2.49
N PRO A 108 9.06 -3.56 2.17
CA PRO A 108 9.72 -4.37 3.21
C PRO A 108 10.65 -3.56 4.12
N LEU A 109 11.06 -2.34 3.73
CA LEU A 109 11.95 -1.51 4.55
C LEU A 109 11.18 -0.57 5.48
N ILE A 110 9.96 -0.17 5.12
CA ILE A 110 9.07 0.66 5.95
C ILE A 110 8.86 0.12 7.39
N PRO A 111 8.55 -1.19 7.61
CA PRO A 111 8.35 -1.72 8.96
C PRO A 111 9.64 -1.83 9.79
N LEU A 112 10.83 -1.63 9.19
CA LEU A 112 12.10 -1.57 9.90
C LEU A 112 12.44 -0.14 10.35
N SER A 113 11.91 0.86 9.65
CA SER A 113 12.28 2.26 9.83
C SER A 113 11.24 3.05 10.61
N ILE A 114 9.96 2.95 10.22
CA ILE A 114 8.94 3.91 10.65
C ILE A 114 7.94 3.21 11.56
N VAL A 115 8.44 2.77 12.72
CA VAL A 115 7.66 2.04 13.73
C VAL A 115 7.75 2.69 15.10
N ARG A 116 6.70 2.52 15.92
CA ARG A 116 6.71 2.93 17.34
C ARG A 116 7.21 1.83 18.26
N LYS A 117 7.05 0.57 17.85
CA LYS A 117 7.67 -0.61 18.46
C LYS A 117 8.07 -1.57 17.34
N PRO A 118 9.22 -2.27 17.45
CA PRO A 118 9.65 -3.20 16.43
C PRO A 118 8.69 -4.38 16.33
N PHE A 119 8.50 -4.89 15.12
CA PHE A 119 7.81 -6.15 14.89
C PHE A 119 8.57 -7.31 15.53
N SER A 120 7.85 -8.33 16.00
CA SER A 120 8.44 -9.56 16.55
C SER A 120 9.16 -10.37 15.46
N GLY A 121 8.69 -10.25 14.22
CA GLY A 121 9.38 -10.77 13.05
C GLY A 121 8.74 -10.30 11.74
N LEU A 122 9.48 -10.47 10.65
CA LEU A 122 9.08 -10.13 9.29
C LEU A 122 9.12 -11.39 8.43
N TYR A 123 8.08 -11.60 7.63
CA TYR A 123 8.04 -12.61 6.57
C TYR A 123 7.97 -11.89 5.22
N LEU A 124 9.05 -11.96 4.46
CA LEU A 124 9.22 -11.24 3.19
C LEU A 124 9.35 -12.28 2.06
N ASN A 125 8.67 -12.08 0.95
CA ASN A 125 8.71 -13.00 -0.18
C ASN A 125 8.71 -12.26 -1.51
N ASP A 126 9.48 -12.74 -2.47
CA ASP A 126 9.33 -12.38 -3.88
C ASP A 126 9.65 -13.59 -4.76
N LEU A 127 8.98 -13.71 -5.91
CA LEU A 127 9.21 -14.81 -6.84
C LEU A 127 10.59 -14.71 -7.52
N ASP A 128 11.13 -13.51 -7.66
CA ASP A 128 12.41 -13.26 -8.32
C ASP A 128 13.62 -13.43 -7.36
N PRO A 129 14.52 -14.40 -7.62
CA PRO A 129 15.69 -14.64 -6.78
C PRO A 129 16.66 -13.45 -6.73
N HIS A 130 16.76 -12.66 -7.79
CA HIS A 130 17.64 -11.48 -7.83
C HIS A 130 17.13 -10.40 -6.87
N LYS A 131 15.81 -10.17 -6.85
CA LYS A 131 15.17 -9.22 -5.92
C LYS A 131 15.35 -9.65 -4.48
N THR A 132 15.05 -10.90 -4.15
CA THR A 132 15.22 -11.41 -2.78
C THR A 132 16.67 -11.37 -2.31
N ASN A 133 17.64 -11.60 -3.21
CA ASN A 133 19.06 -11.47 -2.90
C ASN A 133 19.47 -10.02 -2.61
N LEU A 134 19.01 -9.06 -3.41
CA LEU A 134 19.24 -7.63 -3.13
C LEU A 134 18.60 -7.20 -1.81
N LEU A 135 17.37 -7.64 -1.55
CA LEU A 135 16.66 -7.36 -0.30
C LEU A 135 17.45 -7.85 0.92
N ARG A 136 18.01 -9.06 0.86
CA ARG A 136 18.84 -9.63 1.93
C ARG A 136 20.07 -8.76 2.22
N LYS A 137 20.83 -8.40 1.18
CA LYS A 137 22.03 -7.56 1.31
C LYS A 137 21.71 -6.17 1.90
N ARG A 138 20.55 -5.61 1.55
CA ARG A 138 20.08 -4.31 2.07
C ARG A 138 19.67 -4.42 3.53
N ILE A 139 18.97 -5.48 3.92
CA ILE A 139 18.62 -5.74 5.33
C ILE A 139 19.87 -5.99 6.17
N GLU A 140 20.87 -6.71 5.63
CA GLU A 140 22.17 -6.86 6.28
C GLU A 140 22.88 -5.52 6.51
N ALA A 141 22.84 -4.62 5.52
CA ALA A 141 23.38 -3.27 5.68
C ALA A 141 22.66 -2.48 6.78
N ILE A 142 21.32 -2.54 6.83
CA ILE A 142 20.53 -1.92 7.92
C ILE A 142 20.90 -2.52 9.28
N ALA A 143 21.06 -3.85 9.37
CA ALA A 143 21.45 -4.50 10.60
C ALA A 143 22.85 -4.05 11.07
N ARG A 144 23.82 -3.93 10.15
CA ARG A 144 25.14 -3.37 10.47
C ARG A 144 25.05 -1.92 10.95
N LEU A 145 24.28 -1.08 10.26
CA LEU A 145 24.07 0.32 10.64
C LEU A 145 23.49 0.44 12.04
N THR A 146 22.41 -0.28 12.32
CA THR A 146 21.67 -0.16 13.59
C THR A 146 22.38 -0.80 14.77
N ASN A 147 23.29 -1.75 14.54
CA ASN A 147 24.14 -2.34 15.58
C ASN A 147 25.45 -1.58 15.80
N SER A 148 25.82 -0.67 14.88
CA SER A 148 26.97 0.21 15.07
C SER A 148 26.64 1.34 16.07
N GLN A 149 27.65 1.92 16.72
CA GLN A 149 27.44 3.11 17.59
C GLN A 149 26.91 4.33 16.81
N LYS A 150 26.93 4.32 15.47
CA LYS A 150 26.34 5.36 14.62
C LYS A 150 24.84 5.12 14.50
N LYS A 151 24.06 5.70 15.42
CA LYS A 151 22.60 5.69 15.33
C LYS A 151 22.15 6.40 14.04
N SER A 152 21.44 5.68 13.19
CA SER A 152 20.69 6.28 12.08
C SER A 152 19.31 6.72 12.57
N ASN A 153 18.94 7.97 12.29
CA ASN A 153 17.61 8.48 12.63
C ASN A 153 16.49 7.78 11.87
N CYS A 154 16.81 7.09 10.76
CA CYS A 154 15.83 6.37 9.95
C CYS A 154 15.47 4.99 10.51
N PHE A 155 16.28 4.43 11.41
CA PHE A 155 16.07 3.08 11.95
C PHE A 155 16.15 3.13 13.48
N PRO A 156 15.02 3.39 14.16
CA PRO A 156 15.00 3.68 15.59
C PRO A 156 15.28 2.46 16.48
N PHE A 157 15.31 1.25 15.90
CA PHE A 157 15.52 0.00 16.64
C PHE A 157 16.61 -0.86 15.97
N PRO A 158 17.40 -1.62 16.76
CA PRO A 158 18.29 -2.64 16.24
C PRO A 158 17.55 -3.67 15.38
N VAL A 159 18.09 -3.96 14.20
CA VAL A 159 17.54 -4.99 13.31
C VAL A 159 18.21 -6.33 13.59
N ASN A 160 17.43 -7.26 14.15
CA ASN A 160 17.85 -8.65 14.32
C ASN A 160 17.44 -9.48 13.10
N GLN A 161 18.43 -9.88 12.30
CA GLN A 161 18.21 -10.66 11.08
C GLN A 161 17.56 -12.03 11.35
N ASN A 162 17.74 -12.62 12.54
CA ASN A 162 17.12 -13.90 12.89
C ASN A 162 15.59 -13.82 12.97
N ASN A 163 15.04 -12.60 13.13
CA ASN A 163 13.60 -12.36 13.16
C ASN A 163 13.04 -12.05 11.75
N ILE A 164 13.87 -12.06 10.71
CA ILE A 164 13.47 -11.74 9.33
C ILE A 164 13.65 -12.98 8.48
N LYS A 165 12.54 -13.52 7.96
CA LYS A 165 12.54 -14.64 7.03
C LYS A 165 12.28 -14.11 5.62
N ILE A 166 13.23 -14.29 4.72
CA ILE A 166 13.12 -13.92 3.30
C ILE A 166 12.99 -15.20 2.47
N TYR A 167 11.91 -15.31 1.71
CA TYR A 167 11.61 -16.45 0.84
C TYR A 167 11.70 -16.05 -0.62
N ASN A 168 12.03 -17.03 -1.45
CA ASN A 168 11.98 -16.92 -2.90
C ASN A 168 11.04 -17.98 -3.48
N HIS A 169 9.73 -17.75 -3.37
CA HIS A 169 8.70 -18.72 -3.77
C HIS A 169 7.43 -18.03 -4.28
N ASP A 170 6.54 -18.80 -4.91
CA ASP A 170 5.18 -18.35 -5.21
C ASP A 170 4.45 -17.94 -3.92
N ALA A 171 3.93 -16.71 -3.90
CA ALA A 171 3.15 -16.14 -2.81
C ALA A 171 1.99 -17.07 -2.37
N ASN A 172 1.37 -17.77 -3.32
CA ASN A 172 0.25 -18.69 -3.10
C ASN A 172 0.66 -19.99 -2.40
N ILE A 173 1.93 -20.36 -2.48
CA ILE A 173 2.50 -21.52 -1.79
C ILE A 173 2.99 -21.10 -0.41
N ILE A 174 3.81 -20.04 -0.35
CA ILE A 174 4.50 -19.64 0.87
C ILE A 174 3.56 -19.15 1.97
N VAL A 175 2.42 -18.53 1.61
CA VAL A 175 1.43 -18.07 2.58
C VAL A 175 0.97 -19.20 3.51
N ASN A 176 0.82 -20.43 3.00
CA ASN A 176 0.41 -21.57 3.82
C ASN A 176 1.46 -21.91 4.88
N LYS A 177 2.75 -21.85 4.53
CA LYS A 177 3.86 -22.08 5.45
C LYS A 177 3.91 -20.99 6.52
N ILE A 178 3.84 -19.72 6.11
CA ILE A 178 3.84 -18.57 7.03
C ILE A 178 2.69 -18.67 8.03
N MET A 179 1.48 -18.99 7.55
CA MET A 179 0.32 -19.10 8.43
C MET A 179 0.43 -20.25 9.43
N LYS A 180 0.95 -21.41 9.02
CA LYS A 180 1.21 -22.54 9.95
C LYS A 180 2.21 -22.17 11.04
N ASP A 181 3.32 -21.52 10.67
CA ASP A 181 4.34 -21.05 11.62
C ASP A 181 3.73 -20.11 12.67
N VAL A 182 2.94 -19.13 12.22
CA VAL A 182 2.38 -18.10 13.11
C VAL A 182 1.24 -18.66 13.97
N GLU A 183 0.41 -19.55 13.44
CA GLU A 183 -0.68 -20.21 14.19
C GLU A 183 -0.13 -21.06 15.34
N ALA A 184 0.90 -21.88 15.09
CA ALA A 184 1.57 -22.65 16.14
C ALA A 184 2.16 -21.76 17.24
N LYS A 185 2.78 -20.65 16.84
CA LYS A 185 3.30 -19.64 17.78
C LYS A 185 2.18 -18.95 18.56
N HIS A 186 1.07 -18.61 17.90
CA HIS A 186 -0.09 -17.98 18.50
C HIS A 186 -0.69 -18.87 19.59
N GLU A 187 -0.90 -20.15 19.32
CA GLU A 187 -1.41 -21.12 20.30
C GLU A 187 -0.50 -21.22 21.53
N THR A 188 0.80 -21.30 21.29
CA THR A 188 1.80 -21.34 22.36
C THR A 188 1.73 -20.09 23.24
N LEU A 189 1.62 -18.90 22.64
CA LEU A 189 1.54 -17.64 23.37
C LEU A 189 0.19 -17.46 24.09
N MET A 190 -0.91 -17.92 23.50
CA MET A 190 -2.22 -17.92 24.16
C MET A 190 -2.18 -18.77 25.43
N LYS A 191 -1.61 -19.98 25.38
CA LYS A 191 -1.45 -20.86 26.54
C LYS A 191 -0.54 -20.26 27.63
N LYS A 192 0.57 -19.62 27.24
CA LYS A 192 1.58 -19.12 28.19
C LYS A 192 1.30 -17.73 28.74
N LYS A 193 0.69 -16.84 27.97
CA LYS A 193 0.58 -15.39 28.29
C LYS A 193 -0.86 -14.86 28.24
N GLY A 194 -1.85 -15.69 27.86
CA GLY A 194 -3.22 -15.25 27.64
C GLY A 194 -3.40 -14.27 26.47
N ARG A 195 -2.34 -14.01 25.70
CA ARG A 195 -2.32 -13.10 24.55
C ARG A 195 -1.47 -13.69 23.43
N GLY A 196 -2.04 -13.80 22.24
CA GLY A 196 -1.41 -14.45 21.09
C GLY A 196 -0.67 -13.49 20.16
N CYS A 197 -0.54 -13.92 18.90
CA CYS A 197 0.00 -13.15 17.78
C CYS A 197 -1.04 -12.23 17.11
N HIS A 198 -0.56 -11.17 16.46
CA HIS A 198 -1.28 -10.45 15.40
C HIS A 198 -0.46 -10.40 14.10
N LEU A 199 -1.12 -10.36 12.95
CA LEU A 199 -0.47 -10.25 11.65
C LEU A 199 -0.85 -8.94 10.95
N TYR A 200 0.12 -8.30 10.31
CA TYR A 200 -0.13 -7.23 9.36
C TYR A 200 0.38 -7.62 7.98
N PHE A 201 -0.54 -7.80 7.04
CA PHE A 201 -0.25 -8.16 5.66
C PHE A 201 -0.20 -6.93 4.78
N PHE A 202 0.84 -6.83 3.97
CA PHE A 202 0.91 -5.96 2.81
C PHE A 202 0.94 -6.84 1.55
N ILE A 203 -0.14 -6.81 0.76
CA ILE A 203 -0.36 -7.70 -0.39
C ILE A 203 -0.43 -6.84 -1.65
N ASP A 204 0.65 -6.83 -2.42
CA ASP A 204 0.84 -5.89 -3.53
C ASP A 204 1.18 -6.63 -4.84
N PRO A 205 0.26 -7.44 -5.39
CA PRO A 205 0.45 -8.10 -6.67
C PRO A 205 0.53 -7.05 -7.80
N SER A 206 1.21 -7.37 -8.90
CA SER A 206 1.28 -6.44 -10.05
C SER A 206 0.00 -6.47 -10.91
N GLY A 207 -0.84 -7.49 -10.73
CA GLY A 207 -2.13 -7.71 -11.36
C GLY A 207 -3.00 -8.65 -10.52
N LEU A 208 -3.24 -9.87 -11.02
CA LEU A 208 -4.16 -10.86 -10.43
C LEU A 208 -3.45 -12.13 -9.96
N GLU A 209 -2.16 -12.04 -9.63
CA GLU A 209 -1.29 -13.16 -9.26
C GLU A 209 -1.64 -13.78 -7.90
N PHE A 210 -2.27 -13.00 -7.01
CA PHE A 210 -2.67 -13.49 -5.70
C PHE A 210 -4.04 -14.18 -5.76
N LYS A 211 -4.06 -15.49 -5.56
CA LYS A 211 -5.23 -16.34 -5.79
C LYS A 211 -6.23 -16.26 -4.64
N ARG A 212 -7.51 -16.49 -4.98
CA ARG A 212 -8.64 -16.55 -4.05
C ARG A 212 -8.36 -17.45 -2.85
N LYS A 213 -7.88 -18.67 -3.12
CA LYS A 213 -7.60 -19.69 -2.08
C LYS A 213 -6.55 -19.22 -1.07
N SER A 214 -5.53 -18.50 -1.54
CA SER A 214 -4.45 -17.94 -0.72
C SER A 214 -4.96 -16.82 0.19
N LEU A 215 -5.81 -15.94 -0.34
CA LEU A 215 -6.49 -14.92 0.46
C LEU A 215 -7.41 -15.57 1.52
N GLU A 216 -8.23 -16.54 1.12
CA GLU A 216 -9.12 -17.24 2.06
C GLU A 216 -8.37 -17.98 3.17
N ARG A 217 -7.16 -18.50 2.88
CA ARG A 217 -6.29 -19.09 3.91
C ARG A 217 -5.93 -18.09 5.01
N ILE A 218 -5.67 -16.83 4.65
CA ILE A 218 -5.40 -15.75 5.60
C ILE A 218 -6.69 -15.43 6.37
N LEU A 219 -7.81 -15.23 5.67
CA LEU A 219 -9.08 -14.81 6.26
C LEU A 219 -9.67 -15.84 7.24
N ARG A 220 -9.46 -17.13 6.99
CA ARG A 220 -9.91 -18.25 7.83
C ARG A 220 -9.06 -18.48 9.08
N SER A 221 -7.89 -17.84 9.19
CA SER A 221 -7.00 -18.07 10.33
C SER A 221 -7.61 -17.66 11.67
N SER A 222 -7.28 -18.43 12.71
CA SER A 222 -7.55 -18.07 14.10
C SER A 222 -6.73 -16.87 14.56
N VAL A 223 -5.57 -16.63 13.93
CA VAL A 223 -4.74 -15.45 14.19
C VAL A 223 -5.42 -14.24 13.58
N ARG A 224 -5.58 -13.18 14.39
CA ARG A 224 -6.14 -11.93 13.90
C ARG A 224 -5.15 -11.23 12.97
N SER A 225 -5.66 -10.68 11.88
CA SER A 225 -4.86 -9.91 10.93
C SER A 225 -5.54 -8.62 10.49
N ASP A 226 -4.70 -7.64 10.19
CA ASP A 226 -5.04 -6.47 9.36
C ASP A 226 -4.33 -6.64 8.01
N ILE A 227 -5.01 -6.27 6.92
CA ILE A 227 -4.55 -6.52 5.55
C ILE A 227 -4.65 -5.21 4.77
N VAL A 228 -3.53 -4.72 4.26
CA VAL A 228 -3.51 -3.74 3.17
C VAL A 228 -3.25 -4.51 1.89
N THR A 229 -4.17 -4.44 0.92
CA THR A 229 -4.03 -5.11 -0.37
C THR A 229 -4.28 -4.13 -1.51
N LEU A 230 -3.49 -4.26 -2.57
CA LEU A 230 -3.81 -3.66 -3.85
C LEU A 230 -4.76 -4.59 -4.62
N PHE A 231 -5.80 -4.01 -5.22
CA PHE A 231 -6.65 -4.71 -6.19
C PHE A 231 -6.76 -3.88 -7.47
N ASN A 232 -6.33 -4.44 -8.59
CA ASN A 232 -6.46 -3.81 -9.89
C ASN A 232 -7.83 -4.14 -10.50
N SER A 233 -8.89 -3.54 -9.95
CA SER A 233 -10.27 -3.77 -10.39
C SER A 233 -10.48 -3.43 -11.86
N TYR A 234 -9.82 -2.38 -12.36
CA TYR A 234 -9.87 -2.00 -13.77
C TYR A 234 -9.24 -3.07 -14.67
N GLY A 235 -8.07 -3.61 -14.29
CA GLY A 235 -7.42 -4.70 -15.01
C GLY A 235 -8.27 -5.98 -15.02
N ALA A 236 -8.91 -6.30 -13.89
CA ALA A 236 -9.87 -7.41 -13.82
C ALA A 236 -11.09 -7.14 -14.73
N ALA A 237 -11.64 -5.94 -14.70
CA ALA A 237 -12.79 -5.54 -15.50
C ALA A 237 -12.51 -5.62 -17.00
N MET A 238 -11.32 -5.24 -17.44
CA MET A 238 -10.90 -5.40 -18.84
C MET A 238 -10.88 -6.87 -19.28
N GLN A 239 -10.39 -7.78 -18.44
CA GLN A 239 -10.39 -9.22 -18.74
C GLN A 239 -11.82 -9.78 -18.80
N VAL A 240 -12.66 -9.42 -17.83
CA VAL A 240 -14.08 -9.84 -17.79
C VAL A 240 -14.86 -9.26 -18.98
N TYR A 241 -14.63 -8.00 -19.33
CA TYR A 241 -15.24 -7.37 -20.50
C TYR A 241 -14.90 -8.14 -21.78
N ASN A 242 -13.62 -8.49 -21.96
CA ASN A 242 -13.19 -9.25 -23.13
C ASN A 242 -13.77 -10.67 -23.16
N HIS A 243 -13.88 -11.32 -22.00
CA HIS A 243 -14.54 -12.62 -21.88
C HIS A 243 -16.01 -12.53 -22.32
N ILE A 244 -16.78 -11.58 -21.77
CA ILE A 244 -18.21 -11.41 -22.04
C ILE A 244 -18.47 -11.02 -23.51
N LYS A 245 -17.62 -10.16 -24.09
CA LYS A 245 -17.82 -9.60 -25.43
C LYS A 245 -17.28 -10.49 -26.54
N TYR A 246 -16.12 -11.10 -26.32
CA TYR A 246 -15.36 -11.77 -27.38
C TYR A 246 -15.10 -13.25 -27.08
N GLY A 247 -15.53 -13.77 -25.93
CA GLY A 247 -15.34 -15.17 -25.56
C GLY A 247 -13.89 -15.53 -25.20
N TYR A 248 -13.05 -14.55 -24.87
CA TYR A 248 -11.68 -14.81 -24.42
C TYR A 248 -11.64 -15.53 -23.07
N ARG A 249 -10.56 -16.25 -22.78
CA ARG A 249 -10.42 -16.97 -21.51
C ARG A 249 -10.29 -16.00 -20.33
N ASP A 250 -10.84 -16.39 -19.19
CA ASP A 250 -10.88 -15.62 -17.94
C ASP A 250 -10.24 -16.37 -16.74
N ASP A 251 -9.40 -17.38 -17.01
CA ASP A 251 -8.84 -18.28 -15.98
C ASP A 251 -8.18 -17.51 -14.83
N VAL A 252 -7.40 -16.47 -15.16
CA VAL A 252 -6.70 -15.65 -14.16
C VAL A 252 -7.69 -14.91 -13.25
N VAL A 253 -8.79 -14.41 -13.81
CA VAL A 253 -9.86 -13.77 -13.01
C VAL A 253 -10.53 -14.80 -12.11
N ARG A 254 -10.83 -16.01 -12.62
CA ARG A 254 -11.40 -17.11 -11.82
C ARG A 254 -10.47 -17.54 -10.71
N GLU A 255 -9.17 -17.63 -10.95
CA GLU A 255 -8.20 -17.98 -9.91
C GLU A 255 -8.11 -16.91 -8.81
N CYS A 256 -8.20 -15.62 -9.18
CA CYS A 256 -8.10 -14.50 -8.24
C CYS A 256 -9.41 -14.25 -7.46
N LEU A 257 -10.56 -14.29 -8.14
CA LEU A 257 -11.87 -13.93 -7.59
C LEU A 257 -12.73 -15.15 -7.21
N GLY A 258 -12.43 -16.33 -7.74
CA GLY A 258 -13.24 -17.55 -7.62
C GLY A 258 -14.34 -17.63 -8.68
N ASP A 259 -14.84 -18.84 -8.94
CA ASP A 259 -15.75 -19.13 -10.06
C ASP A 259 -17.09 -18.38 -10.03
N ARG A 260 -17.54 -17.97 -8.84
CA ARG A 260 -18.83 -17.28 -8.65
C ARG A 260 -18.83 -15.80 -9.01
N TYR A 261 -17.69 -15.25 -9.46
CA TYR A 261 -17.62 -13.82 -9.81
C TYR A 261 -18.58 -13.49 -10.97
N ILE A 262 -18.78 -14.41 -11.92
CA ILE A 262 -19.62 -14.17 -13.10
C ILE A 262 -21.11 -14.09 -12.72
N ASP A 263 -21.55 -14.90 -11.74
CA ASP A 263 -22.92 -14.86 -11.22
C ASP A 263 -23.20 -13.52 -10.53
N TYR A 264 -22.20 -12.97 -9.84
CA TYR A 264 -22.29 -11.64 -9.24
C TYR A 264 -22.38 -10.54 -10.30
N VAL A 265 -21.57 -10.62 -11.38
CA VAL A 265 -21.65 -9.68 -12.51
C VAL A 265 -23.03 -9.71 -13.18
N ASN A 266 -23.59 -10.91 -13.40
CA ASN A 266 -24.94 -11.07 -13.95
C ASN A 266 -26.01 -10.44 -13.04
N SER A 267 -25.91 -10.66 -11.73
CA SER A 267 -26.83 -10.09 -10.74
C SER A 267 -26.72 -8.56 -10.69
N TYR A 268 -25.50 -8.02 -10.75
CA TYR A 268 -25.25 -6.57 -10.82
C TYR A 268 -25.82 -5.94 -12.10
N ALA A 269 -25.66 -6.59 -13.25
CA ALA A 269 -26.21 -6.14 -14.53
C ALA A 269 -27.75 -6.06 -14.46
N ARG A 270 -28.40 -7.14 -13.99
CA ARG A 270 -29.86 -7.19 -13.82
C ARG A 270 -30.37 -6.12 -12.86
N GLY A 271 -29.66 -5.88 -11.76
CA GLY A 271 -29.98 -4.80 -10.81
C GLY A 271 -29.92 -3.40 -11.45
N LYS A 272 -29.20 -3.24 -12.55
CA LYS A 272 -29.14 -2.01 -13.36
C LYS A 272 -30.09 -2.02 -14.57
N GLY A 273 -30.95 -3.03 -14.72
CA GLY A 273 -31.81 -3.19 -15.90
C GLY A 273 -31.04 -3.45 -17.20
N LYS A 274 -29.83 -4.02 -17.10
CA LYS A 274 -28.92 -4.28 -18.22
C LYS A 274 -28.65 -5.78 -18.37
N SER A 275 -28.27 -6.22 -19.57
CA SER A 275 -27.58 -7.50 -19.71
C SER A 275 -26.10 -7.34 -19.37
N MET A 276 -25.39 -8.45 -19.08
CA MET A 276 -23.93 -8.39 -18.86
C MET A 276 -23.18 -7.79 -20.06
N LYS A 277 -23.67 -7.99 -21.27
CA LYS A 277 -23.08 -7.45 -22.49
C LYS A 277 -23.24 -5.92 -22.56
N ASP A 278 -24.14 -5.31 -21.82
CA ASP A 278 -24.36 -3.86 -21.86
C ASP A 278 -23.54 -3.09 -20.81
N LEU A 279 -22.80 -3.81 -19.95
CA LEU A 279 -21.90 -3.18 -18.99
C LEU A 279 -20.63 -2.69 -19.69
N ASN A 280 -20.24 -1.44 -19.39
CA ASN A 280 -18.93 -0.93 -19.77
C ASN A 280 -17.86 -1.32 -18.73
N VAL A 281 -16.59 -1.08 -19.08
CA VAL A 281 -15.42 -1.44 -18.23
C VAL A 281 -15.47 -0.77 -16.85
N ARG A 282 -15.96 0.48 -16.76
CA ARG A 282 -16.05 1.20 -15.48
C ARG A 282 -17.11 0.59 -14.56
N GLU A 283 -18.26 0.21 -15.12
CA GLU A 283 -19.30 -0.51 -14.39
C GLU A 283 -18.82 -1.89 -13.93
N LEU A 284 -18.07 -2.60 -14.77
CA LEU A 284 -17.45 -3.87 -14.40
C LEU A 284 -16.38 -3.68 -13.31
N SER A 285 -15.56 -2.62 -13.39
CA SER A 285 -14.56 -2.27 -12.38
C SER A 285 -15.20 -2.07 -10.99
N GLU A 286 -16.26 -1.26 -10.93
CA GLU A 286 -17.04 -1.06 -9.71
C GLU A 286 -17.68 -2.36 -9.19
N CYS A 287 -18.29 -3.15 -10.09
CA CYS A 287 -18.89 -4.44 -9.76
C CYS A 287 -17.87 -5.40 -9.13
N LEU A 288 -16.70 -5.55 -9.76
CA LEU A 288 -15.66 -6.48 -9.32
C LEU A 288 -14.99 -6.00 -8.02
N LEU A 289 -14.80 -4.69 -7.83
CA LEU A 289 -14.36 -4.15 -6.55
C LEU A 289 -15.34 -4.50 -5.42
N ASN A 290 -16.65 -4.30 -5.64
CA ASN A 290 -17.67 -4.66 -4.65
C ASN A 290 -17.69 -6.17 -4.36
N TYR A 291 -17.52 -7.00 -5.39
CA TYR A 291 -17.38 -8.45 -5.21
C TYR A 291 -16.14 -8.80 -4.37
N TYR A 292 -15.00 -8.17 -4.66
CA TYR A 292 -13.75 -8.36 -3.92
C TYR A 292 -13.84 -7.87 -2.46
N ILE A 293 -14.62 -6.82 -2.19
CA ILE A 293 -14.93 -6.39 -0.81
C ILE A 293 -15.84 -7.41 -0.10
N ASN A 294 -16.85 -7.94 -0.78
CA ASN A 294 -17.78 -8.93 -0.22
C ASN A 294 -17.11 -10.24 0.18
N ILE A 295 -16.04 -10.58 -0.52
CA ILE A 295 -15.10 -11.62 -0.16
C ILE A 295 -14.61 -11.46 1.30
N PHE A 296 -14.18 -10.25 1.71
CA PHE A 296 -13.72 -9.96 3.07
C PHE A 296 -14.88 -9.94 4.07
N ASN A 297 -16.00 -9.32 3.68
CA ASN A 297 -17.20 -9.23 4.52
C ASN A 297 -17.71 -10.61 4.96
N THR A 298 -17.62 -11.61 4.08
CA THR A 298 -17.99 -13.01 4.36
C THR A 298 -17.18 -13.60 5.52
N TYR A 299 -15.96 -13.12 5.76
CA TYR A 299 -15.10 -13.55 6.88
C TYR A 299 -15.09 -12.55 8.04
N ASN A 300 -16.13 -11.72 8.15
CA ASN A 300 -16.29 -10.73 9.23
C ASN A 300 -15.18 -9.68 9.28
N TYR A 301 -14.64 -9.30 8.12
CA TYR A 301 -13.78 -8.13 7.98
C TYR A 301 -14.63 -6.90 7.67
N GLU A 302 -14.13 -5.75 8.08
CA GLU A 302 -14.55 -4.42 7.66
C GLU A 302 -13.48 -3.86 6.72
N VAL A 303 -13.91 -3.28 5.60
CA VAL A 303 -13.02 -2.85 4.52
C VAL A 303 -13.21 -1.38 4.21
N VAL A 304 -12.09 -0.65 4.13
CA VAL A 304 -12.04 0.72 3.62
C VAL A 304 -11.22 0.72 2.34
N THR A 305 -11.71 1.40 1.31
CA THR A 305 -11.04 1.44 0.00
C THR A 305 -10.67 2.87 -0.36
N ILE A 306 -9.47 3.08 -0.89
CA ILE A 306 -9.06 4.31 -1.57
C ILE A 306 -8.97 3.97 -3.06
N ARG A 307 -9.87 4.55 -3.86
CA ARG A 307 -9.89 4.38 -5.32
C ARG A 307 -9.17 5.54 -5.98
N LEU A 308 -8.08 5.23 -6.67
CA LEU A 308 -7.20 6.20 -7.31
C LEU A 308 -7.45 6.18 -8.82
N SER A 309 -8.09 7.23 -9.31
CA SER A 309 -8.21 7.49 -10.75
C SER A 309 -6.99 8.25 -11.23
N LEU A 310 -6.10 7.60 -11.97
CA LEU A 310 -4.92 8.22 -12.54
C LEU A 310 -5.03 8.32 -14.05
N ILE A 311 -4.78 9.52 -14.55
CA ILE A 311 -4.62 9.77 -15.97
C ILE A 311 -3.16 9.47 -16.31
N GLU A 312 -2.91 8.36 -17.01
CA GLU A 312 -1.58 8.01 -17.52
C GLU A 312 -1.53 8.26 -19.05
N PRO A 313 -0.44 8.85 -19.57
CA PRO A 313 -0.20 8.90 -21.01
C PRO A 313 -0.04 7.46 -21.53
N THR A 314 -0.70 7.13 -22.64
CA THR A 314 -0.46 5.84 -23.30
C THR A 314 0.78 5.88 -24.19
N ILE A 315 1.36 4.70 -24.44
CA ILE A 315 2.54 4.52 -25.33
C ILE A 315 2.28 5.11 -26.72
N ALA A 316 1.03 5.00 -27.20
CA ALA A 316 0.54 5.77 -28.32
C ALA A 316 0.18 7.17 -27.81
N LYS A 317 1.16 8.09 -27.77
CA LYS A 317 1.17 9.45 -27.18
C LYS A 317 -0.02 10.40 -27.47
N SER A 318 -1.12 9.94 -28.07
CA SER A 318 -2.31 10.72 -28.43
C SER A 318 -3.58 10.41 -27.62
N LYS A 319 -3.61 9.38 -26.75
CA LYS A 319 -4.76 9.12 -25.87
C LYS A 319 -4.36 8.96 -24.42
N GLU A 320 -4.94 9.79 -23.56
CA GLU A 320 -4.90 9.59 -22.12
C GLU A 320 -5.85 8.44 -21.75
N GLN A 321 -5.38 7.52 -20.91
CA GLN A 321 -6.25 6.49 -20.33
C GLN A 321 -6.32 6.68 -18.82
N GLU A 322 -7.56 6.78 -18.33
CA GLU A 322 -7.83 6.70 -16.90
C GLU A 322 -7.62 5.25 -16.46
N ARG A 323 -6.70 5.04 -15.52
CA ARG A 323 -6.47 3.77 -14.84
C ARG A 323 -6.88 3.92 -13.40
N GLU A 324 -7.65 2.95 -12.93
CA GLU A 324 -8.11 2.90 -11.55
C GLU A 324 -7.31 1.85 -10.77
N PHE A 325 -6.80 2.24 -9.61
CA PHE A 325 -6.15 1.34 -8.66
C PHE A 325 -6.85 1.46 -7.31
N ASP A 326 -7.14 0.31 -6.68
CA ASP A 326 -7.80 0.29 -5.38
C ASP A 326 -6.82 -0.18 -4.30
N ILE A 327 -6.63 0.65 -3.28
CA ILE A 327 -5.94 0.27 -2.05
C ILE A 327 -7.02 -0.06 -1.02
N LEU A 328 -7.06 -1.30 -0.58
CA LEU A 328 -8.02 -1.77 0.41
C LEU A 328 -7.30 -1.99 1.73
N LEU A 329 -7.82 -1.41 2.82
CA LEU A 329 -7.52 -1.82 4.18
C LEU A 329 -8.68 -2.68 4.69
N ALA A 330 -8.40 -3.95 4.99
CA ALA A 330 -9.34 -4.88 5.60
C ALA A 330 -8.89 -5.23 7.02
N THR A 331 -9.80 -5.13 7.99
CA THR A 331 -9.52 -5.49 9.39
C THR A 331 -10.65 -6.34 9.96
N LYS A 332 -10.37 -7.29 10.86
CA LYS A 332 -11.46 -8.04 11.53
C LYS A 332 -12.32 -7.08 12.37
N LYS A 333 -13.65 -7.21 12.25
CA LYS A 333 -14.60 -6.46 13.08
C LYS A 333 -14.36 -6.75 14.56
N THR A 334 -14.49 -5.72 15.39
CA THR A 334 -14.40 -5.86 16.86
C THR A 334 -15.65 -5.30 17.52
N LYS A 335 -15.96 -5.77 18.74
CA LYS A 335 -17.11 -5.29 19.52
C LYS A 335 -17.08 -3.78 19.77
N ARG A 336 -15.90 -3.16 19.80
CA ARG A 336 -15.72 -1.72 20.08
C ARG A 336 -15.40 -0.92 18.82
N GLY A 337 -15.66 -1.48 17.63
CA GLY A 337 -15.21 -0.91 16.37
C GLY A 337 -13.71 -1.05 16.18
N ASN A 338 -13.19 -0.46 15.10
CA ASN A 338 -11.79 -0.59 14.73
C ASN A 338 -11.12 0.81 14.68
N PRO A 339 -10.28 1.18 15.65
CA PRO A 339 -9.64 2.50 15.64
C PRO A 339 -8.65 2.68 14.47
N TYR A 340 -8.14 1.60 13.89
CA TYR A 340 -7.22 1.63 12.73
C TYR A 340 -7.94 2.12 11.47
N ILE A 341 -9.20 1.69 11.30
CA ILE A 341 -10.05 2.09 10.18
C ILE A 341 -10.28 3.60 10.16
N ASN A 342 -10.52 4.24 11.31
CA ASN A 342 -10.74 5.68 11.37
C ASN A 342 -9.55 6.49 10.86
N ALA A 343 -8.33 6.05 11.14
CA ALA A 343 -7.14 6.74 10.63
C ALA A 343 -6.94 6.52 9.13
N PHE A 344 -7.25 5.33 8.63
CA PHE A 344 -7.19 5.07 7.18
C PHE A 344 -8.29 5.85 6.45
N ILE A 345 -9.51 5.93 6.99
CA ILE A 345 -10.58 6.82 6.51
C ILE A 345 -10.12 8.28 6.52
N TYR A 346 -9.40 8.69 7.56
CA TYR A 346 -8.85 10.04 7.62
C TYR A 346 -7.84 10.29 6.48
N ILE A 347 -6.90 9.37 6.24
CA ILE A 347 -5.95 9.44 5.12
C ILE A 347 -6.69 9.48 3.78
N LYS A 348 -7.67 8.57 3.60
CA LYS A 348 -8.56 8.53 2.43
C LYS A 348 -9.22 9.88 2.18
N ASN A 349 -9.93 10.40 3.17
CA ASN A 349 -10.67 11.65 3.06
C ASN A 349 -9.75 12.83 2.76
N LEU A 350 -8.56 12.87 3.35
CA LEU A 350 -7.57 13.90 3.07
C LEU A 350 -7.16 13.86 1.59
N VAL A 351 -6.78 12.68 1.09
CA VAL A 351 -6.32 12.52 -0.30
C VAL A 351 -7.47 12.78 -1.27
N GLU A 352 -8.64 12.17 -1.07
CA GLU A 352 -9.80 12.33 -1.93
C GLU A 352 -10.28 13.78 -1.99
N LYS A 353 -10.29 14.49 -0.85
CA LYS A 353 -10.67 15.89 -0.81
C LYS A 353 -9.73 16.75 -1.65
N VAL A 354 -8.42 16.63 -1.43
CA VAL A 354 -7.44 17.42 -2.21
C VAL A 354 -7.48 17.01 -3.69
N ALA A 355 -7.60 15.70 -3.97
CA ALA A 355 -7.68 15.20 -5.33
C ALA A 355 -8.96 15.65 -6.07
N LYS A 356 -10.06 15.90 -5.36
CA LYS A 356 -11.27 16.48 -5.96
C LYS A 356 -11.02 17.89 -6.50
N ASP A 357 -10.21 18.68 -5.80
CA ASP A 357 -9.97 20.08 -6.16
C ASP A 357 -8.92 20.22 -7.28
N ILE A 358 -7.88 19.38 -7.29
CA ILE A 358 -6.74 19.54 -8.21
C ILE A 358 -6.42 18.31 -9.08
N GLY A 359 -7.11 17.18 -8.86
CA GLY A 359 -6.84 15.89 -9.51
C GLY A 359 -5.77 15.05 -8.80
N TYR A 360 -5.95 13.72 -8.78
CA TYR A 360 -5.02 12.77 -8.14
C TYR A 360 -3.60 12.88 -8.67
N SER A 361 -3.43 13.03 -9.99
CA SER A 361 -2.11 13.15 -10.60
C SER A 361 -1.32 14.34 -10.04
N LYS A 362 -1.98 15.48 -9.78
CA LYS A 362 -1.31 16.66 -9.19
C LYS A 362 -0.95 16.44 -7.72
N VAL A 363 -1.83 15.79 -6.95
CA VAL A 363 -1.54 15.42 -5.55
C VAL A 363 -0.32 14.51 -5.47
N ILE A 364 -0.25 13.49 -6.32
CA ILE A 364 0.87 12.55 -6.31
C ILE A 364 2.16 13.22 -6.81
N ASN A 365 2.09 14.04 -7.85
CA ASN A 365 3.24 14.83 -8.30
C ASN A 365 3.78 15.70 -7.15
N ALA A 366 2.90 16.37 -6.39
CA ALA A 366 3.29 17.16 -5.24
C ALA A 366 3.98 16.30 -4.15
N PHE A 367 3.50 15.07 -3.90
CA PHE A 367 4.20 14.15 -3.01
C PHE A 367 5.58 13.72 -3.55
N ILE A 368 5.69 13.43 -4.85
CA ILE A 368 6.97 13.05 -5.48
C ILE A 368 7.97 14.21 -5.40
N GLU A 369 7.55 15.43 -5.72
CA GLU A 369 8.35 16.65 -5.58
C GLU A 369 8.84 16.82 -4.14
N TYR A 370 7.95 16.58 -3.17
CA TYR A 370 8.31 16.65 -1.76
C TYR A 370 9.36 15.61 -1.37
N ILE A 371 9.17 14.35 -1.78
CA ILE A 371 10.14 13.26 -1.55
C ILE A 371 11.50 13.60 -2.17
N ALA A 372 11.49 14.15 -3.39
CA ALA A 372 12.70 14.47 -4.13
C ALA A 372 13.50 15.62 -3.49
N THR A 373 12.81 16.70 -3.12
CA THR A 373 13.45 17.97 -2.78
C THR A 373 13.49 18.26 -1.28
N GLY A 374 12.66 17.58 -0.48
CA GLY A 374 12.41 17.95 0.92
C GLY A 374 11.64 19.25 1.12
N ARG A 375 11.27 19.95 0.04
CA ARG A 375 10.55 21.23 0.07
C ARG A 375 9.07 20.99 -0.16
N LEU A 376 8.24 21.39 0.79
CA LEU A 376 6.78 21.27 0.66
C LEU A 376 6.31 22.06 -0.57
N PRO A 377 5.65 21.44 -1.57
CA PRO A 377 5.16 22.11 -2.77
C PRO A 377 4.25 23.28 -2.39
N GLY A 378 4.27 24.39 -3.13
CA GLY A 378 3.63 25.66 -2.72
C GLY A 378 2.19 25.55 -2.17
N LEU A 379 1.35 24.66 -2.71
CA LEU A 379 -0.01 24.42 -2.18
C LEU A 379 0.00 23.62 -0.86
N LEU A 380 0.82 22.56 -0.75
CA LEU A 380 1.02 21.84 0.51
C LEU A 380 1.68 22.72 1.55
N GLY A 381 2.72 23.47 1.18
CA GLY A 381 3.37 24.48 1.99
C GLY A 381 2.40 25.57 2.44
N TYR A 382 1.51 26.05 1.58
CA TYR A 382 0.47 27.03 1.94
C TYR A 382 -0.61 26.44 2.85
N ILE A 383 -1.07 25.20 2.60
CA ILE A 383 -2.00 24.49 3.50
C ILE A 383 -1.36 24.25 4.87
N ILE A 384 -0.04 23.99 4.90
CA ILE A 384 0.75 23.76 6.11
C ILE A 384 1.04 25.06 6.87
N ASN A 385 1.33 26.14 6.16
CA ASN A 385 1.68 27.43 6.75
C ASN A 385 0.43 28.27 7.10
N ASN A 386 -0.69 28.07 6.40
CA ASN A 386 -1.92 28.84 6.56
C ASN A 386 -3.17 27.95 6.64
N PRO A 387 -3.22 26.95 7.54
CA PRO A 387 -4.34 26.01 7.61
C PRO A 387 -5.69 26.72 7.80
N ASN A 388 -5.72 27.75 8.66
CA ASN A 388 -6.93 28.55 8.91
C ASN A 388 -7.37 29.38 7.69
N GLU A 389 -6.43 29.94 6.93
CA GLU A 389 -6.74 30.72 5.72
C GLU A 389 -7.27 29.82 4.60
N PHE A 390 -6.68 28.63 4.43
CA PHE A 390 -7.17 27.62 3.51
C PHE A 390 -8.61 27.18 3.87
N PHE A 391 -8.88 26.90 5.16
CA PHE A 391 -10.23 26.58 5.62
C PHE A 391 -11.19 27.77 5.50
N ASN A 392 -10.75 29.00 5.76
CA ASN A 392 -11.57 30.21 5.66
C ASN A 392 -11.91 30.53 4.21
N LYS A 393 -10.95 30.55 3.27
CA LYS A 393 -11.19 30.71 1.82
C LYS A 393 -12.17 29.68 1.27
N TYR A 394 -12.14 28.44 1.78
CA TYR A 394 -13.08 27.39 1.39
C TYR A 394 -14.45 27.49 2.08
N SER A 395 -14.52 28.03 3.30
CA SER A 395 -15.79 28.33 3.95
C SER A 395 -16.55 29.47 3.22
N THR A 396 -15.83 30.41 2.60
CA THR A 396 -16.40 31.46 1.77
C THR A 396 -16.86 30.97 0.41
N TYR A 397 -16.22 29.97 -0.21
CA TYR A 397 -16.73 29.36 -1.46
C TYR A 397 -18.13 28.73 -1.30
N LYS A 398 -18.45 28.22 -0.10
CA LYS A 398 -19.81 27.77 0.27
C LYS A 398 -20.82 28.92 0.46
N ARG A 399 -20.33 30.14 0.65
CA ARG A 399 -21.12 31.36 0.90
C ARG A 399 -21.45 32.14 -0.37
N TYR A 400 -20.71 31.90 -1.46
CA TYR A 400 -20.90 32.57 -2.76
C TYR A 400 -21.56 31.70 -3.84
N GLY A 401 -22.03 30.49 -3.51
CA GLY A 401 -22.93 29.72 -4.39
C GLY A 401 -22.35 29.34 -5.77
N LEU A 402 -21.02 29.20 -5.90
CA LEU A 402 -20.38 28.74 -7.14
C LEU A 402 -20.15 27.21 -7.17
N VAL A 403 -21.09 26.45 -6.59
CA VAL A 403 -21.41 25.04 -6.90
C VAL A 403 -22.91 24.86 -6.76
#